data_AF-A0A2D7QNE3-F1
#
_entry.id   AF-A0A2D7QNE3-F1
#
_cell.length_a   1.000
_cell.length_b   1.000
_cell.length_c   1.000
_cell.angle_alpha   90.00
_cell.angle_beta   90.00
_cell.angle_gamma   90.00
#
_symmetry.space_group_name_H-M   'P 1'
#
loop_
_entity.id
_entity.type
_entity.pdbx_description
1 polymer ?
#
loop_
_entity_poly.entity_id
_entity_poly.type
_entity_poly.pdbx_seq_one_letter_code
_entity_poly.pdbx_strand_id
1 'polypeptide(L)'
;MKNRFFLSFLFLLLIVVNGLYIGCGGKTEPLMTTPHSTSDLDSGLHLLNQNLYNQALPYLRSAVLNSPNSAVAYAALGWTCYKMGYISEAISAAEMVLHLEPNTPNLPLLIYHLRQDQNDLFLK
;
A
#
# COMPACT_ATOMS: atom_id res chain seq x y z
N MET A 1 55.98 10.11 -10.96
CA MET A 1 55.26 11.24 -10.32
C MET A 1 54.26 11.82 -11.32
N LYS A 2 52.97 11.43 -11.29
CA LYS A 2 51.85 12.20 -11.91
C LYS A 2 50.43 11.63 -11.64
N ASN A 3 50.28 10.53 -10.89
CA ASN A 3 48.96 9.97 -10.57
C ASN A 3 48.32 10.47 -9.26
N ARG A 4 48.89 11.50 -8.62
CA ARG A 4 48.33 12.08 -7.38
C ARG A 4 47.35 13.22 -7.63
N PHE A 5 47.30 13.75 -8.85
CA PHE A 5 46.45 14.89 -9.20
C PHE A 5 45.02 14.49 -9.59
N PHE A 6 44.86 13.30 -10.19
CA PHE A 6 43.55 12.84 -10.67
C PHE A 6 42.62 12.39 -9.53
N LEU A 7 43.18 11.85 -8.45
CA LEU A 7 42.42 11.38 -7.29
C LEU A 7 41.85 12.54 -6.44
N SER A 8 42.51 13.70 -6.45
CA SER A 8 42.07 14.89 -5.70
C SER A 8 40.83 15.53 -6.35
N PHE A 9 40.74 15.48 -7.67
CA PHE A 9 39.60 16.05 -8.42
C PHE A 9 38.33 15.19 -8.27
N LEU A 10 38.49 13.87 -8.13
CA LEU A 10 37.37 12.95 -7.90
C LEU A 10 36.72 13.15 -6.52
N PHE A 11 37.50 13.58 -5.52
CA PHE A 11 37.00 13.81 -4.17
C PHE A 11 36.19 15.11 -4.03
N LEU A 12 36.53 16.13 -4.82
CA LEU A 12 35.86 17.43 -4.74
C LEU A 12 34.48 17.43 -5.40
N LEU A 13 34.26 16.53 -6.38
CA LEU A 13 32.95 16.33 -6.99
C LEU A 13 31.95 15.66 -6.02
N LEU A 14 32.44 14.80 -5.12
CA LEU A 14 31.59 14.08 -4.17
C LEU A 14 31.02 15.00 -3.07
N ILE A 15 31.73 16.06 -2.68
CA ILE A 15 31.25 17.00 -1.66
C ILE A 15 30.12 17.87 -2.21
N VAL A 16 30.18 18.27 -3.49
CA VAL A 16 29.13 19.08 -4.12
C VAL A 16 27.83 18.28 -4.29
N VAL A 17 27.92 16.98 -4.59
CA VAL A 17 26.73 16.11 -4.67
C VAL A 17 26.12 15.84 -3.28
N ASN A 18 26.93 15.82 -2.22
CA ASN A 18 26.45 15.61 -0.85
C ASN A 18 26.12 16.91 -0.10
N GLY A 19 26.30 18.08 -0.73
CA GLY A 19 26.16 19.40 -0.11
C GLY A 19 24.73 19.97 -0.04
N LEU A 20 23.70 19.22 -0.41
CA LEU A 20 22.30 19.71 -0.45
C LEU A 20 21.42 19.25 0.72
N TYR A 21 22.00 18.84 1.85
CA TYR A 21 21.27 18.67 3.11
C TYR A 21 21.35 19.94 3.97
N ILE A 22 20.87 21.06 3.42
CA ILE A 22 20.54 22.22 4.26
C ILE A 22 19.13 21.99 4.79
N GLY A 23 19.06 21.62 6.06
CA GLY A 23 17.82 21.48 6.81
C GLY A 23 17.05 22.80 6.89
N CYS A 24 15.73 22.71 6.72
CA CYS A 24 14.79 23.72 7.15
C CYS A 24 13.83 23.08 8.17
N GLY A 25 13.64 23.77 9.30
CA GLY A 25 12.96 23.25 10.47
C GLY A 25 11.45 23.10 10.31
N GLY A 26 10.93 22.11 11.03
CA GLY A 26 9.52 21.92 11.33
C GLY A 26 9.39 20.85 12.41
N LYS A 27 9.28 21.27 13.68
CA LYS A 27 8.83 20.38 14.75
C LYS A 27 7.32 20.20 14.59
N THR A 28 6.90 19.09 13.98
CA THR A 28 5.56 18.50 14.11
C THR A 28 5.66 16.99 13.85
N GLU A 29 5.55 16.17 14.88
CA GLU A 29 4.99 14.81 14.74
C GLU A 29 3.46 14.98 14.75
N PRO A 30 2.62 14.28 13.93
CA PRO A 30 2.71 12.88 13.52
C PRO A 30 2.44 12.61 12.01
N LEU A 31 2.47 11.32 11.62
CA LEU A 31 2.28 10.69 10.29
C LEU A 31 3.58 10.40 9.53
N MET A 32 4.04 9.17 9.71
CA MET A 32 5.03 8.52 8.86
C MET A 32 4.45 8.35 7.44
N THR A 33 4.57 9.38 6.62
CA THR A 33 4.52 9.25 5.16
C THR A 33 5.95 9.38 4.63
N THR A 34 6.71 8.28 4.67
CA THR A 34 7.82 8.13 3.72
C THR A 34 7.24 7.66 2.39
N PRO A 35 7.46 8.40 1.29
CA PRO A 35 6.79 8.15 0.03
C PRO A 35 7.55 7.06 -0.73
N HIS A 36 6.90 5.92 -1.00
CA HIS A 36 7.09 5.09 -2.21
C HIS A 36 6.07 3.93 -2.33
N SER A 37 5.26 3.64 -1.30
CA SER A 37 4.14 2.67 -1.36
C SER A 37 2.78 3.29 -1.68
N THR A 38 2.66 4.62 -1.62
CA THR A 38 1.42 5.37 -1.88
C THR A 38 0.99 5.29 -3.33
N SER A 39 1.93 5.23 -4.29
CA SER A 39 1.60 5.22 -5.73
C SER A 39 0.64 4.09 -6.11
N ASP A 40 0.94 2.86 -5.67
CA ASP A 40 0.12 1.70 -6.03
C ASP A 40 -1.19 1.66 -5.23
N LEU A 41 -1.15 2.02 -3.94
CA LEU A 41 -2.35 2.10 -3.13
C LEU A 41 -3.31 3.18 -3.65
N ASP A 42 -2.81 4.38 -3.91
CA ASP A 42 -3.61 5.51 -4.41
C ASP A 42 -4.16 5.22 -5.81
N SER A 43 -3.35 4.63 -6.70
CA SER A 43 -3.82 4.20 -8.03
C SER A 43 -4.90 3.13 -7.92
N GLY A 44 -4.69 2.13 -7.05
CA GLY A 44 -5.64 1.07 -6.78
C GLY A 44 -6.96 1.62 -6.23
N LEU A 45 -6.91 2.53 -5.26
CA LEU A 45 -8.08 3.21 -4.69
C LEU A 45 -8.80 4.08 -5.72
N HIS A 46 -8.07 4.80 -6.57
CA HIS A 46 -8.66 5.62 -7.62
C HIS A 46 -9.43 4.77 -8.63
N LEU A 47 -8.84 3.66 -9.08
CA LEU A 47 -9.50 2.71 -9.97
C LEU A 47 -10.69 2.01 -9.30
N LEU A 48 -10.57 1.69 -8.01
CA LEU A 48 -11.66 1.12 -7.22
C LEU A 48 -12.87 2.07 -7.15
N ASN A 49 -12.63 3.36 -6.92
CA ASN A 49 -13.68 4.39 -6.91
C ASN A 49 -14.35 4.57 -8.29
N GLN A 50 -13.65 4.25 -9.37
CA GLN A 50 -14.21 4.21 -10.72
C GLN A 50 -14.91 2.88 -11.06
N ASN A 51 -14.99 1.94 -10.11
CA ASN A 51 -15.49 0.57 -10.31
C ASN A 51 -14.68 -0.24 -11.35
N LEU A 52 -13.43 0.15 -11.62
CA LEU A 52 -12.52 -0.54 -12.55
C LEU A 52 -11.76 -1.65 -11.83
N TYR A 53 -12.49 -2.63 -11.29
CA TYR A 53 -11.95 -3.65 -10.38
C TYR A 53 -10.81 -4.49 -10.98
N ASN A 54 -10.95 -4.90 -12.25
CA ASN A 54 -9.92 -5.66 -12.98
C ASN A 54 -8.58 -4.90 -13.05
N GLN A 55 -8.63 -3.57 -13.18
CA GLN A 55 -7.45 -2.73 -13.24
C GLN A 55 -6.92 -2.40 -11.84
N ALA A 56 -7.80 -2.22 -10.86
CA ALA A 56 -7.42 -1.94 -9.47
C ALA A 56 -6.67 -3.11 -8.82
N LEU A 57 -7.06 -4.35 -9.12
CA LEU A 57 -6.54 -5.56 -8.50
C LEU A 57 -5.00 -5.68 -8.50
N PRO A 58 -4.27 -5.54 -9.63
CA PRO A 58 -2.81 -5.63 -9.63
C PRO A 58 -2.14 -4.54 -8.79
N TYR A 59 -2.65 -3.31 -8.80
CA TYR A 59 -2.12 -2.22 -7.98
C TYR A 59 -2.34 -2.49 -6.48
N LEU A 60 -3.53 -2.95 -6.10
CA LEU A 60 -3.84 -3.27 -4.70
C LEU A 60 -3.06 -4.49 -4.20
N ARG A 61 -2.82 -5.49 -5.06
CA ARG A 61 -1.91 -6.62 -4.76
C ARG A 61 -0.47 -6.13 -4.54
N SER A 62 0.03 -5.25 -5.39
CA SER A 62 1.34 -4.62 -5.20
C SER A 62 1.39 -3.83 -3.88
N ALA A 63 0.33 -3.08 -3.57
CA ALA A 63 0.23 -2.29 -2.35
C ALA A 63 0.33 -3.15 -1.08
N VAL A 64 -0.36 -4.29 -1.00
CA VAL A 64 -0.24 -5.20 0.15
C VAL A 64 1.13 -5.90 0.23
N LEU A 65 1.78 -6.16 -0.91
CA LEU A 65 3.13 -6.72 -0.92
C LEU A 65 4.18 -5.71 -0.42
N ASN A 66 4.07 -4.46 -0.85
CA ASN A 66 4.96 -3.38 -0.46
C ASN A 66 4.67 -2.86 0.96
N SER A 67 3.45 -3.05 1.46
CA SER A 67 3.02 -2.60 2.77
C SER A 67 2.12 -3.64 3.44
N PRO A 68 2.70 -4.75 3.92
CA PRO A 68 1.96 -5.89 4.49
C PRO A 68 1.28 -5.59 5.83
N ASN A 69 1.49 -4.39 6.39
CA ASN A 69 0.81 -3.93 7.60
C ASN A 69 -0.23 -2.83 7.30
N SER A 70 -0.56 -2.59 6.03
CA SER A 70 -1.54 -1.57 5.63
C SER A 70 -2.96 -2.15 5.65
N ALA A 71 -3.69 -1.89 6.73
CA ALA A 71 -5.11 -2.24 6.85
C ALA A 71 -5.94 -1.66 5.70
N VAL A 72 -5.62 -0.44 5.25
CA VAL A 72 -6.28 0.22 4.10
C VAL A 72 -6.06 -0.56 2.80
N ALA A 73 -4.84 -1.04 2.54
CA ALA A 73 -4.54 -1.81 1.33
C ALA A 73 -5.30 -3.14 1.31
N TYR A 74 -5.35 -3.85 2.44
CA TYR A 74 -6.14 -5.08 2.56
C TYR A 74 -7.65 -4.82 2.44
N ALA A 75 -8.16 -3.71 3.00
CA ALA A 75 -9.57 -3.36 2.89
C ALA A 75 -9.97 -3.08 1.42
N ALA A 76 -9.15 -2.30 0.71
CA ALA A 76 -9.36 -2.02 -0.71
C ALA A 76 -9.26 -3.28 -1.57
N LEU A 77 -8.28 -4.15 -1.30
CA LEU A 77 -8.15 -5.44 -1.97
C LEU A 77 -9.37 -6.32 -1.72
N GLY A 78 -9.84 -6.42 -0.48
CA GLY A 78 -11.01 -7.20 -0.09
C GLY A 78 -12.28 -6.72 -0.79
N TRP A 79 -12.51 -5.40 -0.83
CA TRP A 79 -13.65 -4.83 -1.56
C TRP A 79 -13.57 -5.09 -3.06
N THR A 80 -12.37 -4.96 -3.65
CA THR A 80 -12.14 -5.25 -5.08
C THR A 80 -12.45 -6.72 -5.39
N CYS A 81 -11.91 -7.65 -4.59
CA CYS A 81 -12.18 -9.08 -4.72
C CYS A 81 -13.68 -9.39 -4.58
N TYR A 82 -14.35 -8.79 -3.60
CA TYR A 82 -15.79 -8.96 -3.40
C TYR A 82 -16.59 -8.55 -4.65
N LYS A 83 -16.30 -7.37 -5.20
CA LYS A 83 -16.96 -6.86 -6.41
C LYS A 83 -16.69 -7.70 -7.65
N MET A 84 -15.59 -8.44 -7.68
CA MET A 84 -15.25 -9.38 -8.74
C MET A 84 -15.82 -10.79 -8.52
N GLY A 85 -16.48 -11.05 -7.38
CA GLY A 85 -16.99 -12.38 -7.01
C GLY A 85 -15.93 -13.33 -6.43
N TYR A 86 -14.73 -12.84 -6.15
CA TYR A 86 -13.66 -13.59 -5.49
C TYR A 86 -13.88 -13.60 -3.97
N ILE A 87 -14.94 -14.29 -3.55
CA ILE A 87 -15.43 -14.29 -2.16
C ILE A 87 -14.37 -14.81 -1.19
N SER A 88 -13.64 -15.87 -1.57
CA SER A 88 -12.57 -16.47 -0.77
C SER A 88 -11.45 -15.46 -0.46
N GLU A 89 -10.91 -14.81 -1.50
CA GLU A 89 -9.85 -13.81 -1.32
C GLU A 89 -10.35 -12.57 -0.58
N ALA A 90 -11.61 -12.18 -0.77
CA ALA A 90 -12.20 -11.07 -0.05
C ALA A 90 -12.28 -11.35 1.46
N ILE A 91 -12.62 -12.57 1.86
CA ILE A 91 -12.65 -13.00 3.27
C ILE A 91 -11.24 -12.95 3.86
N SER A 92 -10.25 -13.57 3.19
CA SER A 92 -8.87 -13.56 3.68
C SER A 92 -8.31 -12.14 3.82
N ALA A 93 -8.60 -11.25 2.87
CA ALA A 93 -8.20 -9.86 2.96
C ALA A 93 -8.87 -9.15 4.16
N ALA A 94 -10.17 -9.35 4.38
CA ALA A 94 -10.88 -8.75 5.48
C ALA A 94 -10.43 -9.27 6.87
N GLU A 95 -10.04 -10.54 6.97
CA GLU A 95 -9.43 -11.10 8.18
C GLU A 95 -8.08 -10.44 8.50
N MET A 96 -7.27 -10.12 7.48
CA MET A 96 -6.04 -9.36 7.67
C MET A 96 -6.32 -7.94 8.19
N VAL A 97 -7.36 -7.27 7.69
CA VAL A 97 -7.75 -5.95 8.21
C VAL A 97 -8.16 -6.05 9.69
N LEU A 98 -8.94 -7.07 10.09
CA LEU A 98 -9.31 -7.28 11.49
C LEU A 98 -8.10 -7.54 12.38
N HIS A 99 -7.09 -8.25 11.87
CA HIS A 99 -5.87 -8.52 12.62
C HIS A 99 -5.03 -7.25 12.84
N LEU A 100 -4.93 -6.39 11.82
CA LEU A 100 -4.14 -5.16 11.86
C LEU A 100 -4.87 -4.04 12.61
N GLU A 101 -6.14 -3.83 12.31
CA GLU A 101 -7.00 -2.80 12.88
C GLU A 101 -8.35 -3.39 13.31
N PRO A 102 -8.43 -3.95 14.53
CA PRO A 102 -9.66 -4.59 15.04
C PRO A 102 -10.87 -3.66 15.12
N ASN A 103 -10.63 -2.34 15.21
CA ASN A 103 -11.65 -1.31 15.35
C ASN A 103 -12.01 -0.62 14.02
N THR A 104 -11.73 -1.23 12.87
CA THR A 104 -12.07 -0.66 11.57
C THR A 104 -13.60 -0.58 11.40
N PRO A 105 -14.20 0.63 11.29
CA PRO A 105 -15.63 0.77 11.09
C PRO A 105 -16.06 0.11 9.78
N ASN A 106 -17.24 -0.52 9.76
CA ASN A 106 -17.86 -1.17 8.58
C ASN A 106 -17.20 -2.47 8.07
N LEU A 107 -16.01 -2.82 8.53
CA LEU A 107 -15.36 -4.10 8.18
C LEU A 107 -16.13 -5.34 8.68
N PRO A 108 -16.70 -5.37 9.90
CA PRO A 108 -17.50 -6.51 10.36
C PRO A 108 -18.73 -6.78 9.49
N LEU A 109 -19.33 -5.71 8.93
CA LEU A 109 -20.47 -5.83 8.01
C LEU A 109 -20.04 -6.44 6.67
N LEU A 110 -18.88 -6.03 6.13
CA LEU A 110 -18.32 -6.64 4.91
C LEU A 110 -18.10 -8.14 5.10
N ILE A 111 -17.49 -8.57 6.21
CA ILE A 111 -17.26 -10.00 6.50
C ILE A 111 -18.57 -10.77 6.66
N TYR A 112 -19.56 -10.17 7.32
CA TYR A 112 -20.88 -10.80 7.47
C TYR A 112 -21.52 -11.10 6.11
N HIS A 113 -21.53 -10.13 5.19
CA HIS A 113 -22.05 -10.33 3.84
C HIS A 113 -21.24 -11.36 3.05
N LEU A 114 -19.91 -11.29 3.13
CA LEU A 114 -19.03 -12.24 2.46
C LEU A 114 -19.26 -13.69 2.90
N ARG A 115 -19.46 -13.93 4.20
CA ARG A 115 -19.73 -15.28 4.73
C ARG A 115 -21.13 -15.79 4.37
N GLN A 116 -22.12 -14.90 4.29
CA GLN A 116 -23.44 -15.30 3.78
C GLN A 116 -23.37 -15.74 2.33
N ASP A 117 -22.77 -14.93 1.46
CA ASP A 117 -22.61 -15.25 0.04
C ASP A 117 -21.81 -16.55 -0.15
N GLN A 118 -20.79 -16.79 0.69
CA GLN A 118 -20.04 -18.04 0.68
C GLN A 118 -20.92 -19.25 1.05
N ASN A 119 -21.72 -19.16 2.11
CA ASN A 119 -22.63 -20.24 2.51
C ASN A 119 -23.69 -20.54 1.45
N ASP A 120 -24.23 -19.51 0.79
CA ASP A 120 -25.22 -19.68 -0.28
C ASP A 120 -24.62 -20.34 -1.53
N LEU A 121 -23.32 -20.14 -1.79
CA LEU A 121 -22.59 -20.85 -2.84
C LEU A 121 -22.42 -22.35 -2.55
N PHE A 122 -22.30 -22.74 -1.29
CA PHE A 122 -22.14 -24.15 -0.88
C PHE A 122 -23.45 -24.93 -0.81
N LEU A 123 -24.60 -24.25 -0.83
CA LEU A 123 -25.94 -24.84 -0.69
C LEU A 123 -26.69 -25.03 -2.03
N LYS A 124 -26.04 -24.79 -3.18
CA LYS A 124 -26.56 -25.07 -4.53
C LYS A 124 -25.81 -26.23 -5.17
#